data_AF-A0A9J6F3P5-F1
#
_entry.id   AF-A0A9J6F3P5-F1
#
_cell.length_a   1.000
_cell.length_b   1.000
_cell.length_c   1.000
_cell.angle_alpha   90.00
_cell.angle_beta   90.00
_cell.angle_gamma   90.00
#
_symmetry.space_group_name_H-M   'P 1'
#
loop_
_entity.id
_entity.type
_entity.pdbx_description
1 polymer ?
#
loop_
_entity_poly.entity_id
_entity_poly.type
_entity_poly.pdbx_seq_one_letter_code
_entity_poly.pdbx_strand_id
1 'polypeptide(L)'
;MKGAPLARTTIEKGLKLRLACGTRGYNVVREIAAPLPAERTLQHYIENYKFSPGILRKMLPPLALKVSLLDEHERYVVLMVDEIQLTAGLTYNQATDTVIGKPTIRLADGTLLPDAMATHAFMLGSATTHWKQFIV
;
A
#
# COMPACT_ATOMS: atom_id res chain seq x y z
N MET A 1 9.42 -16.13 26.20
CA MET A 1 9.95 -16.98 25.11
C MET A 1 10.92 -16.15 24.27
N LYS A 2 12.18 -16.56 24.17
CA LYS A 2 13.19 -15.89 23.34
C LYS A 2 12.88 -16.19 21.87
N GLY A 3 12.67 -15.16 21.06
CA GLY A 3 12.35 -15.31 19.63
C GLY A 3 13.58 -15.74 18.85
N ALA A 4 13.47 -16.85 18.10
CA ALA A 4 14.47 -17.21 17.10
C ALA A 4 14.42 -16.21 15.93
N PRO A 5 15.56 -15.87 15.30
CA PRO A 5 15.57 -15.07 14.09
C PRO A 5 14.77 -15.80 12.99
N LEU A 6 13.75 -15.14 12.46
CA LEU A 6 12.88 -15.71 11.43
C LEU A 6 13.49 -15.52 10.05
N ALA A 7 13.47 -16.60 9.25
CA ALA A 7 13.85 -16.53 7.85
C ALA A 7 12.87 -15.64 7.06
N ARG A 8 13.37 -14.92 6.05
CA ARG A 8 12.55 -14.07 5.17
C ARG A 8 11.41 -14.83 4.49
N THR A 9 11.67 -16.08 4.09
CA THR A 9 10.66 -16.98 3.51
C THR A 9 9.50 -17.27 4.46
N THR A 10 9.77 -17.35 5.76
CA THR A 10 8.74 -17.53 6.80
C THR A 10 7.89 -16.27 6.97
N ILE A 11 8.51 -15.09 6.88
CA ILE A 11 7.79 -13.81 6.92
C ILE A 11 6.89 -13.68 5.68
N GLU A 12 7.40 -13.96 4.49
CA GLU A 12 6.63 -13.89 3.24
C GLU A 12 5.43 -14.85 3.25
N LYS A 13 5.61 -16.08 3.74
CA LYS A 13 4.51 -17.04 3.96
C LYS A 13 3.48 -16.50 4.95
N GLY A 14 3.94 -15.94 6.08
CA GLY A 14 3.08 -15.32 7.08
C GLY A 14 2.26 -14.16 6.52
N LEU A 15 2.87 -13.28 5.72
CA LEU A 15 2.20 -12.17 5.04
C LEU A 15 1.14 -12.65 4.04
N LYS A 16 1.46 -13.65 3.21
CA LYS A 16 0.51 -14.24 2.25
C LYS A 16 -0.71 -14.84 2.97
N LEU A 17 -0.48 -15.58 4.06
CA LEU A 17 -1.57 -16.13 4.88
C LEU A 17 -2.41 -15.03 5.52
N ARG A 18 -1.76 -14.04 6.15
CA ARG A 18 -2.44 -12.91 6.81
C ARG A 18 -3.29 -12.08 5.84
N LEU A 19 -2.87 -11.99 4.58
CA LEU A 19 -3.62 -11.35 3.49
C LEU A 19 -4.83 -12.22 3.08
N ALA A 20 -4.65 -13.52 2.91
CA ALA A 20 -5.69 -14.43 2.42
C ALA A 20 -6.85 -14.66 3.42
N CYS A 21 -6.57 -14.74 4.72
CA CYS A 21 -7.57 -15.11 5.75
C CYS A 21 -7.85 -14.02 6.80
N GLY A 22 -7.23 -12.84 6.68
CA GLY A 22 -7.37 -11.75 7.64
C GLY A 22 -6.75 -12.07 9.02
N THR A 23 -6.95 -11.19 10.00
CA THR A 23 -6.34 -11.33 11.35
C THR A 23 -6.81 -12.58 12.08
N ARG A 24 -8.14 -12.79 12.10
CA ARG A 24 -8.76 -13.87 12.87
C ARG A 24 -8.38 -15.23 12.29
N GLY A 25 -8.48 -15.38 10.97
CA GLY A 25 -8.06 -16.59 10.27
C GLY A 25 -6.58 -16.88 10.46
N TYR A 26 -5.72 -15.85 10.42
CA TYR A 26 -4.29 -16.01 10.64
C TYR A 26 -3.96 -16.53 12.04
N ASN A 27 -4.65 -16.04 13.07
CA ASN A 27 -4.45 -16.49 14.45
C ASN A 27 -4.85 -17.97 14.61
N VAL A 28 -5.98 -18.38 14.04
CA VAL A 28 -6.40 -19.80 14.04
C VAL A 28 -5.38 -20.67 13.32
N VAL A 29 -4.91 -20.25 12.13
CA VAL A 29 -3.88 -21.00 11.39
C VAL A 29 -2.56 -21.05 12.17
N ARG A 30 -2.18 -20.01 12.90
CA ARG A 30 -0.98 -20.00 13.76
C ARG A 30 -1.09 -20.96 14.94
N GLU A 31 -2.29 -21.17 15.47
CA GLU A 31 -2.52 -22.14 16.55
C GLU A 31 -2.44 -23.59 16.04
N ILE A 32 -2.86 -23.83 14.80
CA ILE A 32 -2.90 -25.16 14.17
C ILE A 32 -1.56 -25.52 13.49
N ALA A 33 -0.87 -24.53 12.90
CA ALA A 33 0.34 -24.72 12.11
C ALA A 33 1.59 -24.17 12.84
N ALA A 34 2.64 -25.00 12.94
CA ALA A 34 3.96 -24.61 13.44
C ALA A 34 4.84 -23.96 12.33
N PRO A 35 5.90 -23.23 12.71
CA PRO A 35 5.92 -21.97 13.45
C PRO A 35 5.65 -20.77 12.53
N LEU A 36 4.54 -20.06 12.75
CA LEU A 36 4.23 -18.80 12.06
C LEU A 36 4.57 -17.59 12.95
N PRO A 37 5.02 -16.46 12.36
CA PRO A 37 5.35 -15.26 13.10
C PRO A 37 4.14 -14.69 13.83
N ALA A 38 4.38 -14.01 14.96
CA ALA A 38 3.36 -13.21 15.61
C ALA A 38 2.90 -12.07 14.67
N GLU A 39 1.64 -11.65 14.80
CA GLU A 39 1.12 -10.55 13.99
C GLU A 39 1.95 -9.26 14.15
N ARG A 40 2.39 -8.98 15.38
CA ARG A 40 3.28 -7.84 15.67
C ARG A 40 4.58 -7.89 14.86
N THR A 41 5.15 -9.09 14.65
CA THR A 41 6.35 -9.26 13.84
C THR A 41 6.07 -8.97 12.36
N LEU A 42 4.91 -9.41 11.85
CA LEU A 42 4.50 -9.09 10.48
C LEU A 42 4.26 -7.59 10.30
N GLN A 43 3.60 -6.94 11.26
CA GLN A 43 3.35 -5.50 11.26
C GLN A 43 4.67 -4.72 11.27
N HIS A 44 5.60 -5.07 12.15
CA HIS A 44 6.90 -4.43 12.22
C HIS A 44 7.71 -4.61 10.92
N TYR A 45 7.59 -5.76 10.26
CA TYR A 45 8.21 -5.98 8.95
C TYR A 45 7.61 -5.05 7.88
N ILE A 46 6.28 -4.90 7.85
CA ILE A 46 5.58 -4.02 6.91
C ILE A 46 5.79 -2.54 7.23
N GLU A 47 6.01 -2.17 8.50
CA GLU A 47 6.23 -0.79 8.95
C GLU A 47 7.39 -0.09 8.21
N ASN A 48 8.38 -0.87 7.77
CA ASN A 48 9.48 -0.36 6.94
C ASN A 48 9.03 0.15 5.56
N TYR A 49 7.87 -0.31 5.08
CA TYR A 49 7.25 0.10 3.82
C TYR A 49 6.31 1.28 4.05
N LYS A 50 6.91 2.46 4.30
CA LYS A 50 6.16 3.72 4.43
C LYS A 50 5.71 4.23 3.05
N PHE A 51 4.42 4.51 2.93
CA PHE A 51 3.82 5.20 1.78
C PHE A 51 3.43 6.61 2.21
N SER A 52 3.71 7.58 1.35
CA SER A 52 3.38 8.99 1.55
C SER A 52 2.42 9.45 0.47
N PRO A 53 1.54 10.42 0.76
CA PRO A 53 0.62 10.96 -0.24
C PRO A 53 1.35 11.45 -1.51
N GLY A 54 0.75 11.19 -2.67
CA GLY A 54 1.34 11.48 -3.98
C GLY A 54 1.89 10.22 -4.66
N ILE A 55 2.79 10.39 -5.62
CA ILE A 55 3.25 9.27 -6.45
C ILE A 55 4.00 8.24 -5.59
N LEU A 56 3.50 7.00 -5.56
CA LEU A 56 4.06 5.84 -4.87
C LEU A 56 5.32 5.33 -5.59
N ARG A 57 6.41 6.11 -5.55
CA ARG A 57 7.68 5.81 -6.23
C ARG A 57 8.25 4.43 -5.88
N LYS A 58 8.01 3.95 -4.65
CA LYS A 58 8.43 2.61 -4.19
C LYS A 58 7.75 1.47 -4.95
N MET A 59 6.60 1.71 -5.58
CA MET A 59 5.88 0.74 -6.41
C MET A 59 6.34 0.75 -7.88
N LEU A 60 7.11 1.76 -8.32
CA LEU A 60 7.55 1.84 -9.72
C LEU A 60 8.58 0.75 -10.10
N PRO A 61 9.57 0.39 -9.26
CA PRO A 61 10.48 -0.72 -9.59
C PRO A 61 9.80 -2.09 -9.75
N PRO A 62 8.94 -2.57 -8.83
CA PRO A 62 8.24 -3.83 -9.04
C PRO A 62 7.26 -3.76 -10.23
N LEU A 63 6.69 -2.59 -10.51
CA LEU A 63 5.88 -2.36 -11.70
C LEU A 63 6.71 -2.48 -12.99
N ALA A 64 7.89 -1.88 -13.04
CA ALA A 64 8.79 -1.97 -14.19
C ALA A 64 9.21 -3.42 -14.48
N LEU A 65 9.49 -4.20 -13.42
CA LEU A 65 9.74 -5.64 -13.56
C LEU A 65 8.54 -6.36 -14.18
N LYS A 66 7.32 -6.07 -13.71
CA LYS A 66 6.11 -6.65 -14.29
C LYS A 66 5.96 -6.28 -15.77
N VAL A 67 6.14 -5.00 -16.12
CA VAL A 67 6.03 -4.50 -17.50
C VAL A 67 7.10 -5.13 -18.41
N SER A 68 8.30 -5.43 -17.89
CA SER A 68 9.35 -6.10 -18.67
C SER A 68 8.99 -7.53 -19.09
N LEU A 69 8.04 -8.16 -18.40
CA LEU A 69 7.53 -9.50 -18.72
C LEU A 69 6.32 -9.47 -19.67
N LEU A 70 5.82 -8.29 -20.02
CA LEU A 70 4.67 -8.10 -20.89
C LEU A 70 5.10 -7.94 -22.36
N ASP A 71 4.26 -8.47 -23.25
CA ASP A 71 4.37 -8.26 -24.69
C ASP A 71 4.13 -6.78 -25.05
N GLU A 72 4.65 -6.33 -26.20
CA GLU A 72 4.56 -4.92 -26.60
C GLU A 72 3.11 -4.39 -26.64
N HIS A 73 2.16 -5.23 -27.07
CA HIS A 73 0.74 -4.90 -27.11
C HIS A 73 0.07 -4.82 -25.73
N GLU A 74 0.66 -5.42 -24.69
CA GLU A 74 0.14 -5.40 -23.32
C GLU A 74 0.69 -4.23 -22.49
N ARG A 75 1.67 -3.49 -23.03
CA ARG A 75 2.28 -2.33 -22.37
C ARG A 75 1.47 -1.05 -22.49
N TYR A 76 0.47 -1.01 -23.37
CA TYR A 76 -0.45 0.11 -23.41
C TYR A 76 -1.25 0.12 -22.11
N VAL A 77 -1.23 1.23 -21.38
CA VAL A 77 -1.98 1.38 -20.14
C VAL A 77 -2.84 2.62 -20.26
N VAL A 78 -4.05 2.58 -19.69
CA VAL A 78 -4.84 3.78 -19.48
C VAL A 78 -4.51 4.32 -18.11
N LEU A 79 -4.60 5.64 -17.96
CA LEU A 79 -4.58 6.29 -16.67
C LEU A 79 -6.03 6.51 -16.25
N MET A 80 -6.61 5.53 -15.55
CA MET A 80 -7.92 5.75 -14.93
C MET A 80 -7.75 6.66 -13.72
N VAL A 81 -8.68 7.59 -13.52
CA VAL A 81 -8.72 8.45 -12.33
C VAL A 81 -10.12 8.31 -11.76
N ASP A 82 -10.21 7.75 -10.57
CA ASP A 82 -11.47 7.59 -9.85
C ASP A 82 -11.39 8.30 -8.50
N GLU A 83 -12.52 8.84 -8.04
CA GLU A 83 -12.65 9.67 -6.85
C GLU A 83 -13.19 8.84 -5.68
N ILE A 84 -12.42 8.74 -4.60
CA ILE A 84 -12.88 8.11 -3.36
C ILE A 84 -13.18 9.21 -2.34
N GLN A 85 -14.43 9.29 -1.88
CA GLN A 85 -14.84 10.16 -0.79
C GLN A 85 -14.14 9.76 0.52
N LEU A 86 -13.43 10.70 1.15
CA LEU A 86 -12.76 10.55 2.44
C LEU A 86 -13.54 11.30 3.53
N THR A 87 -13.42 10.82 4.77
CA THR A 87 -13.79 11.61 5.95
C THR A 87 -12.74 12.70 6.18
N ALA A 88 -13.15 13.96 6.05
CA ALA A 88 -12.25 15.10 6.27
C ALA A 88 -11.75 15.10 7.72
N GLY A 89 -10.44 15.27 7.90
CA GLY A 89 -9.83 15.35 9.22
C GLY A 89 -8.31 15.36 9.15
N LEU A 90 -7.69 15.88 10.21
CA LEU A 90 -6.23 15.84 10.37
C LEU A 90 -5.85 14.65 11.24
N THR A 91 -4.93 13.83 10.75
CA THR A 91 -4.38 12.70 11.51
C THR A 91 -2.87 12.85 11.58
N TYR A 92 -2.31 12.71 12.77
CA TYR A 92 -0.86 12.68 12.96
C TYR A 92 -0.34 11.27 12.77
N ASN A 93 0.59 11.09 11.82
CA ASN A 93 1.27 9.82 11.60
C ASN A 93 2.61 9.82 12.34
N GLN A 94 2.67 9.08 13.45
CA GLN A 94 3.88 8.92 14.26
C GLN A 94 5.05 8.30 13.49
N ALA A 95 4.78 7.44 12.51
CA ALA A 95 5.84 6.75 11.78
C ALA A 95 6.58 7.69 10.81
N THR A 96 5.92 8.74 10.31
CA THR A 96 6.51 9.71 9.39
C THR A 96 6.75 11.08 10.03
N ASP A 97 6.28 11.29 11.25
CA ASP A 97 6.28 12.60 11.94
C ASP A 97 5.61 13.69 11.10
N THR A 98 4.50 13.35 10.45
CA THR A 98 3.77 14.27 9.56
C THR A 98 2.29 14.28 9.86
N VAL A 99 1.67 15.45 9.69
CA VAL A 99 0.22 15.62 9.70
C VAL A 99 -0.34 15.30 8.30
N ILE A 100 -1.28 14.36 8.24
CA ILE A 100 -1.99 13.94 7.03
C ILE A 100 -3.41 14.54 7.08
N GLY A 101 -3.95 14.92 5.92
CA GLY A 101 -5.32 15.44 5.79
C GLY A 101 -5.41 16.75 5.01
N LYS A 102 -4.27 17.36 4.67
CA LYS A 102 -4.22 18.52 3.77
C LYS A 102 -4.24 18.08 2.30
N PRO A 103 -4.86 18.86 1.39
CA PRO A 103 -4.80 18.61 -0.05
C PRO A 103 -3.36 18.57 -0.57
N THR A 104 -3.07 17.62 -1.45
CA THR A 104 -1.76 17.45 -2.08
C THR A 104 -1.75 17.88 -3.54
N ILE A 105 -2.92 17.97 -4.18
CA ILE A 105 -3.08 18.44 -5.56
C ILE A 105 -3.35 19.94 -5.53
N ARG A 106 -2.56 20.68 -6.32
CA ARG A 106 -2.72 22.14 -6.50
C ARG A 106 -3.90 22.43 -7.40
N LEU A 107 -4.57 23.56 -7.16
CA LEU A 107 -5.55 24.11 -8.09
C LEU A 107 -4.86 24.56 -9.40
N ALA A 108 -5.66 24.86 -10.42
CA ALA A 108 -5.16 25.28 -11.74
C ALA A 108 -4.29 26.54 -11.69
N ASP A 109 -4.45 27.38 -10.66
CA ASP A 109 -3.66 28.57 -10.38
C ASP A 109 -2.35 28.28 -9.62
N GLY A 110 -2.06 27.00 -9.32
CA GLY A 110 -0.88 26.56 -8.60
C GLY A 110 -0.96 26.73 -7.08
N THR A 111 -2.11 27.18 -6.54
CA THR A 111 -2.31 27.38 -5.10
C THR A 111 -2.80 26.09 -4.42
N LEU A 112 -2.46 25.97 -3.13
CA LEU A 112 -3.09 25.02 -2.23
C LEU A 112 -3.97 25.83 -1.28
N LEU A 113 -5.23 25.43 -1.13
CA LEU A 113 -6.12 26.04 -0.14
C LEU A 113 -5.57 25.74 1.27
N PRO A 114 -5.06 26.74 2.01
CA PRO A 114 -4.31 26.51 3.24
C PRO A 114 -5.16 25.90 4.37
N ASP A 115 -6.47 26.15 4.34
CA ASP A 115 -7.46 25.68 5.32
C ASP A 115 -8.36 24.55 4.80
N ALA A 116 -8.12 24.07 3.56
CA ALA A 116 -8.90 22.96 3.03
C ALA A 116 -8.42 21.63 3.59
N MET A 117 -9.36 20.68 3.66
CA MET A 117 -9.08 19.28 3.99
C MET A 117 -9.22 18.43 2.74
N ALA A 118 -8.40 17.39 2.62
CA ALA A 118 -8.50 16.40 1.57
C ALA A 118 -9.81 15.60 1.77
N THR A 119 -10.77 15.80 0.88
CA THR A 119 -12.04 15.06 0.87
C THR A 119 -12.03 13.91 -0.13
N HIS A 120 -11.02 13.84 -1.00
CA HIS A 120 -10.98 12.91 -2.12
C HIS A 120 -9.59 12.31 -2.32
N ALA A 121 -9.54 11.03 -2.68
CA ALA A 121 -8.34 10.33 -3.12
C ALA A 121 -8.50 9.86 -4.57
N PHE A 122 -7.40 9.85 -5.33
CA PHE A 122 -7.38 9.46 -6.73
C PHE A 122 -6.63 8.15 -6.94
N MET A 123 -7.24 7.20 -7.64
CA MET A 123 -6.63 5.91 -7.98
C MET A 123 -6.23 5.85 -9.45
N LEU A 124 -5.05 5.28 -9.74
CA LEU A 124 -4.61 4.95 -11.10
C LEU A 124 -4.75 3.44 -11.40
N GLY A 125 -5.09 3.07 -12.63
CA GLY A 125 -5.18 1.67 -13.06
C GLY A 125 -5.09 1.48 -14.57
N SER A 126 -4.53 0.36 -15.04
CA SER A 126 -4.32 -0.01 -16.46
C SER A 126 -5.59 -0.53 -17.15
N ALA A 127 -5.65 -0.51 -18.49
CA ALA A 127 -6.79 -0.95 -19.29
C ALA A 127 -6.59 -2.19 -20.17
N THR A 128 -5.36 -2.59 -20.51
CA THR A 128 -5.14 -3.66 -21.53
C THR A 128 -5.18 -5.07 -20.97
N THR A 129 -4.77 -5.25 -19.73
CA THR A 129 -4.69 -6.55 -19.06
C THR A 129 -5.44 -6.45 -17.73
N HIS A 130 -6.06 -7.53 -17.26
CA HIS A 130 -6.87 -7.59 -16.03
C HIS A 130 -6.05 -7.43 -14.73
N TRP A 131 -5.19 -6.40 -14.65
CA TRP A 131 -4.50 -6.02 -13.42
C TRP A 131 -4.63 -4.52 -13.18
N LYS A 132 -4.79 -4.18 -11.90
CA LYS A 132 -4.86 -2.81 -11.40
C LYS A 132 -3.70 -2.60 -10.43
N GLN A 133 -3.10 -1.41 -10.45
CA GLN A 133 -2.00 -1.08 -9.56
C GLN A 133 -2.14 0.37 -9.12
N PHE A 134 -2.16 0.57 -7.81
CA PHE A 134 -2.16 1.88 -7.20
C PHE A 134 -0.77 2.51 -7.33
N ILE A 135 -0.72 3.74 -7.85
CA ILE A 135 0.52 4.50 -8.08
C ILE A 135 0.43 5.91 -7.47
N VAL A 136 -0.75 6.35 -7.03
CA VAL A 136 -1.02 7.66 -6.39
C VAL A 136 -1.78 7.44 -5.09
#